data_AF-A0AAD5XX57-F1
#
_entry.id   AF-A0AAD5XX57-F1
#
_cell.length_a   1.000
_cell.length_b   1.000
_cell.length_c   1.000
_cell.angle_alpha   90.00
_cell.angle_beta   90.00
_cell.angle_gamma   90.00
#
_symmetry.space_group_name_H-M   'P 1'
#
loop_
_entity.id
_entity.type
_entity.pdbx_description
1 polymer ?
#
loop_
_entity_poly.entity_id
_entity_poly.type
_entity_poly.pdbx_seq_one_letter_code
_entity_poly.pdbx_strand_id
1 'polypeptide(L)'
;MANSSSKIIYLNLFSYTVHKAAVENEKNNFRFPVNAIEITGGTSAAVNSKACLERGRCDPVGGWFQEVGCSDPCFYDTEFSKINFKKIDGVIDLSNVLSAFSVNDEQFSSSNQQNSTFFLHTDDINISGNKNLVSLFEKLLFTFSNDEGENFEGNFSRTFAEGEENIGLPPTSLNSYLNIEKSLPGIAIGDFKNTLTNKYYF
;
A
#
# COMPACT_ATOMS: atom_id res chain seq x y z
N MET A 1 -32.28 -40.12 -22.71
CA MET A 1 -31.15 -40.46 -21.82
C MET A 1 -30.05 -39.46 -22.10
N ALA A 2 -29.75 -38.56 -21.15
CA ALA A 2 -28.78 -37.49 -21.35
C ALA A 2 -27.37 -38.01 -21.02
N ASN A 3 -26.44 -37.89 -21.97
CA ASN A 3 -25.02 -38.13 -21.73
C ASN A 3 -24.48 -37.05 -20.78
N SER A 4 -24.12 -37.45 -19.55
CA SER A 4 -23.39 -36.59 -18.62
C SER A 4 -21.91 -36.68 -18.96
N SER A 5 -21.41 -35.70 -19.72
CA SER A 5 -19.97 -35.58 -20.00
C SER A 5 -19.27 -34.92 -18.81
N SER A 6 -18.52 -35.70 -18.05
CA SER A 6 -17.60 -35.20 -17.02
C SER A 6 -16.52 -34.32 -17.67
N LYS A 7 -16.44 -33.04 -17.30
CA LYS A 7 -15.36 -32.13 -17.72
C LYS A 7 -14.37 -31.99 -16.57
N ILE A 8 -13.18 -32.56 -16.72
CA ILE A 8 -12.07 -32.38 -15.77
C ILE A 8 -11.16 -31.30 -16.34
N ILE A 9 -10.99 -30.20 -15.60
CA ILE A 9 -10.06 -29.13 -15.94
C ILE A 9 -8.83 -29.29 -15.03
N TYR A 10 -7.65 -29.48 -15.62
CA TYR A 10 -6.40 -29.64 -14.90
C TYR A 10 -5.61 -28.32 -14.86
N LEU A 11 -5.17 -27.90 -13.67
CA LEU A 11 -4.16 -26.86 -13.49
C LEU A 11 -3.02 -27.41 -12.62
N ASN A 12 -2.10 -28.10 -13.32
CA ASN A 12 -0.73 -28.48 -12.96
C ASN A 12 -0.43 -29.55 -11.87
N LEU A 13 0.83 -30.01 -11.95
CA LEU A 13 1.41 -31.31 -11.61
C LEU A 13 1.30 -31.76 -10.14
N PHE A 14 1.06 -33.08 -9.96
CA PHE A 14 0.93 -33.84 -8.70
C PHE A 14 -0.47 -33.90 -8.06
N SER A 15 -1.42 -34.53 -8.73
CA SER A 15 -2.45 -35.30 -8.01
C SER A 15 -2.72 -36.67 -8.65
N TYR A 16 -1.92 -37.65 -8.25
CA TYR A 16 -2.16 -39.06 -8.58
C TYR A 16 -3.41 -39.59 -7.83
N THR A 17 -3.68 -39.07 -6.64
CA THR A 17 -4.71 -39.58 -5.73
C THR A 17 -6.12 -39.18 -6.17
N VAL A 18 -6.35 -37.92 -6.58
CA VAL A 18 -7.68 -37.47 -7.04
C VAL A 18 -8.00 -38.03 -8.42
N HIS A 19 -7.00 -38.20 -9.28
CA HIS A 19 -7.20 -38.91 -10.54
C HIS A 19 -7.65 -40.37 -10.31
N LYS A 20 -6.97 -41.10 -9.42
CA LYS A 20 -7.33 -42.49 -9.10
C LYS A 20 -8.72 -42.59 -8.49
N ALA A 21 -9.08 -41.68 -7.58
CA ALA A 21 -10.41 -41.64 -7.00
C ALA A 21 -11.52 -41.31 -8.02
N ALA A 22 -11.26 -40.38 -8.95
CA ALA A 22 -12.21 -40.06 -10.02
C ALA A 22 -12.46 -41.25 -10.96
N VAL A 23 -11.38 -41.93 -11.39
CA VAL A 23 -11.46 -43.14 -12.23
C VAL A 23 -12.17 -44.30 -11.50
N GLU A 24 -11.88 -44.49 -10.21
CA GLU A 24 -12.53 -45.53 -9.39
C GLU A 24 -14.03 -45.24 -9.18
N ASN A 25 -14.41 -43.97 -9.02
CA ASN A 25 -15.82 -43.55 -8.87
C ASN A 25 -16.62 -43.76 -10.17
N GLU A 26 -16.01 -43.46 -11.33
CA GLU A 26 -16.60 -43.73 -12.64
C GLU A 26 -16.80 -45.24 -12.85
N LYS A 27 -15.78 -46.05 -12.51
CA LYS A 27 -15.83 -47.52 -12.61
C LYS A 27 -16.91 -48.15 -11.71
N ASN A 28 -17.14 -47.58 -10.52
CA ASN A 28 -18.11 -48.09 -9.57
C ASN A 28 -19.53 -47.50 -9.73
N ASN A 29 -19.77 -46.74 -10.81
CA ASN A 29 -21.08 -46.19 -11.17
C ASN A 29 -21.69 -45.31 -10.05
N PHE A 30 -20.82 -44.60 -9.31
CA PHE A 30 -21.26 -43.72 -8.24
C PHE A 30 -22.10 -42.57 -8.82
N ARG A 31 -23.30 -42.39 -8.27
CA ARG A 31 -24.39 -41.59 -8.86
C ARG A 31 -24.25 -40.07 -8.69
N PHE A 32 -23.12 -39.57 -8.20
CA PHE A 32 -22.92 -38.15 -7.93
C PHE A 32 -21.82 -37.60 -8.87
N PRO A 33 -22.07 -36.49 -9.60
CA PRO A 33 -21.00 -35.80 -10.31
C PRO A 33 -20.07 -35.16 -9.27
N VAL A 34 -18.97 -35.82 -8.95
CA VAL A 34 -17.98 -35.28 -8.01
C VAL A 34 -17.03 -34.37 -8.79
N ASN A 35 -17.39 -33.09 -8.89
CA ASN A 35 -16.44 -32.07 -9.30
C ASN A 35 -15.45 -31.89 -8.13
N ALA A 36 -14.28 -32.53 -8.23
CA ALA A 36 -13.22 -32.41 -7.24
C ALA A 36 -12.15 -31.45 -7.76
N ILE A 37 -11.77 -30.50 -6.91
CA ILE A 37 -10.63 -29.62 -7.13
C ILE A 37 -9.67 -29.87 -5.98
N GLU A 38 -8.45 -30.31 -6.32
CA GLU A 38 -7.36 -30.39 -5.35
C GLU A 38 -6.41 -29.23 -5.61
N ILE A 39 -6.16 -28.44 -4.56
CA ILE A 39 -5.21 -27.33 -4.59
C ILE A 39 -4.00 -27.78 -3.77
N THR A 40 -2.90 -28.11 -4.45
CA THR A 40 -1.62 -28.39 -3.82
C THR A 40 -0.69 -27.19 -3.99
N GLY A 41 -0.17 -26.70 -2.87
CA GLY A 41 0.77 -25.58 -2.82
C GLY A 41 1.78 -25.83 -1.71
N GLY A 42 2.74 -26.72 -1.95
CA GLY A 42 3.80 -27.02 -0.99
C GLY A 42 4.74 -25.82 -0.87
N THR A 43 4.72 -25.11 0.26
CA THR A 43 5.70 -24.07 0.53
C THR A 43 6.95 -24.69 1.15
N SER A 44 8.12 -24.37 0.60
CA SER A 44 9.42 -24.88 1.07
C SER A 44 10.07 -23.99 2.13
N ALA A 45 9.38 -22.94 2.57
CA ALA A 45 9.89 -21.98 3.54
C ALA A 45 10.01 -22.62 4.92
N ALA A 46 11.17 -22.47 5.56
CA ALA A 46 11.39 -22.93 6.92
C ALA A 46 10.68 -22.01 7.93
N VAL A 47 10.36 -22.58 9.09
CA VAL A 47 9.68 -22.00 10.27
C VAL A 47 9.85 -20.49 10.48
N ASN A 48 11.06 -19.95 10.27
CA ASN A 48 11.32 -18.51 10.31
C ASN A 48 12.43 -18.12 9.29
N SER A 49 12.57 -16.82 9.06
CA SER A 49 13.55 -16.25 8.12
C SER A 49 14.99 -16.69 8.42
N LYS A 50 15.40 -16.70 9.70
CA LYS A 50 16.74 -17.16 10.12
C LYS A 50 17.01 -18.60 9.68
N ALA A 51 16.14 -19.54 10.06
CA ALA A 51 16.27 -20.94 9.71
C ALA A 51 16.16 -21.16 8.19
N CYS A 52 15.39 -20.34 7.48
CA CYS A 52 15.25 -20.48 6.04
C CYS A 52 16.49 -20.01 5.28
N LEU A 53 17.07 -18.87 5.68
CA LEU A 53 18.32 -18.34 5.15
C LEU A 53 19.50 -19.27 5.47
N GLU A 54 19.61 -19.76 6.71
CA GLU A 54 20.64 -20.72 7.12
C GLU A 54 20.62 -22.03 6.31
N ARG A 55 19.42 -22.44 5.85
CA ARG A 55 19.22 -23.66 5.05
C ARG A 55 19.25 -23.43 3.54
N GLY A 56 19.41 -22.18 3.08
CA GLY A 56 19.38 -21.82 1.67
C GLY A 56 18.08 -22.19 0.96
N ARG A 57 16.94 -22.13 1.67
CA ARG A 57 15.62 -22.54 1.14
C ARG A 57 14.67 -21.39 0.84
N CYS A 58 15.05 -20.16 1.17
CA CYS A 58 14.31 -18.94 0.84
C CYS A 58 15.28 -17.94 0.26
N ASP A 59 14.80 -17.17 -0.70
CA ASP A 59 15.47 -15.97 -1.17
C ASP A 59 15.09 -14.80 -0.25
N PRO A 60 16.04 -13.92 0.10
CA PRO A 60 15.70 -12.68 0.78
C PRO A 60 14.77 -11.85 -0.11
N VAL A 61 13.68 -11.35 0.47
CA VAL A 61 12.81 -10.39 -0.22
C VAL A 61 13.53 -9.06 -0.25
N GLY A 62 14.12 -8.74 -1.40
CA GLY A 62 14.83 -7.48 -1.64
C GLY A 62 15.18 -7.40 -3.12
N GLY A 63 14.64 -6.39 -3.79
CA GLY A 63 14.98 -6.06 -5.17
C GLY A 63 15.64 -4.69 -5.23
N TRP A 64 16.41 -4.45 -6.29
CA TRP A 64 16.77 -3.09 -6.65
C TRP A 64 15.49 -2.37 -7.08
N PHE A 65 15.26 -1.15 -6.59
CA PHE A 65 14.23 -0.26 -7.13
C PHE A 65 14.66 0.19 -8.54
N GLN A 66 14.61 -0.71 -9.51
CA GLN A 66 14.56 -0.33 -10.92
C GLN A 66 13.07 -0.15 -11.24
N GLU A 67 12.72 1.02 -11.76
CA GLU A 67 11.40 1.33 -12.36
C GLU A 67 10.24 1.74 -11.42
N VAL A 68 10.50 2.40 -10.29
CA VAL A 68 9.53 3.46 -9.93
C VAL A 68 9.77 4.57 -10.93
N GLY A 69 8.80 4.79 -11.82
CA GLY A 69 8.82 5.82 -12.86
C GLY A 69 8.92 7.21 -12.23
N CYS A 70 10.11 7.57 -11.79
CA CYS A 70 10.43 8.92 -11.42
C CYS A 70 10.50 9.73 -12.72
N SER A 71 9.75 10.82 -12.80
CA SER A 71 9.87 11.82 -13.86
C SER A 71 10.97 12.80 -13.52
N ASP A 72 11.83 13.08 -14.49
CA ASP A 72 13.03 13.93 -14.40
C ASP A 72 12.73 15.30 -13.73
N PRO A 73 13.55 15.79 -12.78
CA PRO A 73 14.83 15.24 -12.33
C PRO A 73 14.73 14.09 -11.32
N CYS A 74 15.37 12.97 -11.66
CA CYS A 74 15.48 11.81 -10.80
C CYS A 74 16.88 11.64 -10.26
N PHE A 75 17.00 11.63 -8.93
CA PHE A 75 18.24 11.34 -8.24
C PHE A 75 18.13 9.96 -7.60
N TYR A 76 18.92 9.02 -8.11
CA TYR A 76 19.09 7.72 -7.50
C TYR A 76 20.36 7.74 -6.65
N ASP A 77 20.20 7.74 -5.33
CA ASP A 77 21.29 7.42 -4.41
C ASP A 77 21.02 6.03 -3.82
N THR A 78 21.82 5.04 -4.23
CA THR A 78 21.71 3.67 -3.71
C THR A 78 22.61 3.45 -2.49
N GLU A 79 23.41 4.44 -2.11
CA GLU A 79 24.28 4.43 -0.94
C GLU A 79 23.69 5.24 0.23
N PHE A 80 22.44 4.92 0.62
CA PHE A 80 21.79 5.44 1.83
C PHE A 80 22.62 5.25 3.12
N SER A 81 23.67 4.41 3.09
CA SER A 81 24.62 4.22 4.20
C SER A 81 25.43 5.47 4.58
N LYS A 82 25.45 6.53 3.75
CA LYS A 82 26.23 7.75 3.99
C LYS A 82 25.40 9.02 4.18
N ILE A 83 24.07 8.93 4.23
CA ILE A 83 23.25 10.10 4.46
C ILE A 83 23.45 10.58 5.91
N ASN A 84 23.97 11.80 6.04
CA ASN A 84 24.07 12.45 7.33
C ASN A 84 22.71 13.06 7.67
N PHE A 85 21.94 12.40 8.54
CA PHE A 85 20.62 12.84 8.99
C PHE A 85 20.62 14.27 9.55
N LYS A 86 21.75 14.74 10.10
CA LYS A 86 21.89 16.12 10.60
C LYS A 86 21.94 17.18 9.50
N LYS A 87 22.06 16.77 8.23
CA LYS A 87 21.99 17.65 7.07
C LYS A 87 20.61 17.64 6.40
N ILE A 88 19.68 16.84 6.90
CA ILE A 88 18.31 16.82 6.39
C ILE A 88 17.54 17.88 7.18
N ASP A 89 17.02 18.89 6.48
CA ASP A 89 16.25 19.97 7.10
C ASP A 89 14.79 19.57 7.38
N GLY A 90 14.29 18.56 6.68
CA GLY A 90 13.00 17.94 6.95
C GLY A 90 12.67 16.83 5.96
N VAL A 91 11.69 16.00 6.34
CA VAL A 91 11.18 14.90 5.52
C VAL A 91 9.69 15.10 5.28
N ILE A 92 9.28 14.95 4.03
CA ILE A 92 7.88 14.96 3.62
C ILE A 92 7.59 13.57 3.05
N ASP A 93 6.64 12.87 3.64
CA ASP A 93 6.20 11.54 3.21
C ASP A 93 4.78 11.63 2.66
N LEU A 94 4.52 11.02 1.49
CA LEU A 94 3.19 10.98 0.88
C LEU A 94 2.62 9.58 1.10
N SER A 95 1.54 9.48 1.87
CA SER A 95 0.92 8.21 2.22
C SER A 95 -0.57 8.24 1.91
N ASN A 96 -1.01 7.39 0.98
CA ASN A 96 -2.40 7.32 0.51
C ASN A 96 -2.94 8.71 0.16
N VAL A 97 -2.51 9.27 -0.97
CA VAL A 97 -2.94 10.60 -1.45
C VAL A 97 -3.90 10.52 -2.64
N LEU A 98 -4.19 9.31 -3.13
CA LEU A 98 -4.85 9.09 -4.42
C LEU A 98 -6.37 9.18 -4.37
N SER A 99 -7.02 8.85 -3.24
CA SER A 99 -8.48 8.83 -3.21
C SER A 99 -9.10 10.23 -3.17
N ALA A 100 -8.31 11.24 -2.80
CA ALA A 100 -8.66 12.66 -2.95
C ALA A 100 -8.77 13.13 -4.42
N PHE A 101 -8.37 12.29 -5.40
CA PHE A 101 -8.34 12.61 -6.83
C PHE A 101 -9.23 11.70 -7.68
N SER A 102 -10.14 10.90 -7.10
CA SER A 102 -10.99 10.01 -7.91
C SER A 102 -12.01 10.82 -8.74
N VAL A 103 -11.72 11.00 -10.03
CA VAL A 103 -12.55 11.79 -10.97
C VAL A 103 -13.72 10.98 -11.56
N ASN A 104 -13.69 9.65 -11.46
CA ASN A 104 -14.53 8.79 -12.32
C ASN A 104 -15.44 7.80 -11.58
N ASP A 105 -15.59 7.90 -10.26
CA ASP A 105 -16.57 7.06 -9.56
C ASP A 105 -17.91 7.80 -9.50
N GLU A 106 -18.94 7.28 -10.19
CA GLU A 106 -20.31 7.83 -10.19
C GLU A 106 -20.91 7.91 -8.77
N GLN A 107 -20.30 7.27 -7.77
CA GLN A 107 -20.66 7.43 -6.35
C GLN A 107 -20.00 8.62 -5.63
N PHE A 108 -18.99 9.26 -6.23
CA PHE A 108 -18.39 10.51 -5.75
C PHE A 108 -18.62 11.70 -6.69
N SER A 109 -19.22 11.45 -7.86
CA SER A 109 -19.75 12.46 -8.77
C SER A 109 -21.13 12.95 -8.29
N SER A 110 -21.13 14.00 -7.48
CA SER A 110 -22.26 14.93 -7.49
C SER A 110 -21.75 16.36 -7.34
N SER A 111 -21.63 17.02 -8.49
CA SER A 111 -21.94 18.45 -8.68
C SER A 111 -21.64 19.37 -7.48
N ASN A 112 -20.37 19.74 -7.30
CA ASN A 112 -19.90 21.03 -6.79
C ASN A 112 -18.43 20.85 -6.44
N GLN A 113 -17.55 21.50 -7.20
CA GLN A 113 -16.17 21.89 -6.85
C GLN A 113 -15.67 21.23 -5.54
N GLN A 114 -15.16 20.00 -5.65
CA GLN A 114 -14.72 19.24 -4.47
C GLN A 114 -13.41 19.85 -3.98
N ASN A 115 -13.50 20.64 -2.90
CA ASN A 115 -12.32 21.02 -2.13
C ASN A 115 -11.74 19.77 -1.49
N SER A 116 -10.70 19.20 -2.10
CA SER A 116 -9.99 18.06 -1.53
C SER A 116 -9.12 18.54 -0.37
N THR A 117 -9.29 17.93 0.80
CA THR A 117 -8.46 18.20 1.97
C THR A 117 -7.44 17.10 2.16
N PHE A 118 -6.15 17.47 2.12
CA PHE A 118 -5.08 16.62 2.61
C PHE A 118 -4.83 16.88 4.09
N PHE A 119 -4.54 15.80 4.81
CA PHE A 119 -4.30 15.83 6.24
C PHE A 119 -2.80 15.74 6.52
N LEU A 120 -2.32 16.64 7.37
CA LEU A 120 -0.93 16.71 7.81
C LEU A 120 -0.78 15.95 9.13
N HIS A 121 0.02 14.89 9.10
CA HIS A 121 0.35 14.04 10.23
C HIS A 121 1.80 14.32 10.67
N THR A 122 2.05 14.39 11.97
CA THR A 122 3.39 14.59 12.54
C THR A 122 3.52 13.83 13.86
N ASP A 123 4.73 13.43 14.24
CA ASP A 123 4.97 12.61 15.43
C ASP A 123 4.84 13.42 16.72
N ASP A 124 5.53 14.56 16.79
CA ASP A 124 5.51 15.48 17.92
C ASP A 124 5.34 16.91 17.43
N ILE A 125 4.18 17.49 17.75
CA ILE A 125 3.88 18.88 17.42
C ILE A 125 4.75 19.87 18.20
N ASN A 126 5.44 19.46 19.27
CA ASN A 126 6.26 20.36 20.06
C ASN A 126 7.61 20.67 19.41
N ILE A 127 8.06 19.86 18.46
CA ILE A 127 9.26 20.13 17.67
C ILE A 127 9.00 21.35 16.78
N SER A 128 9.85 22.39 16.90
CA SER A 128 9.63 23.64 16.17
C SER A 128 9.64 23.45 14.65
N GLY A 129 10.46 22.53 14.16
CA GLY A 129 10.49 22.18 12.74
C GLY A 129 9.15 21.62 12.24
N ASN A 130 8.52 20.73 13.00
CA ASN A 130 7.19 20.20 12.68
C ASN A 130 6.14 21.31 12.66
N LYS A 131 6.14 22.22 13.65
CA LYS A 131 5.24 23.40 13.65
C LYS A 131 5.43 24.27 12.42
N ASN A 132 6.68 24.50 12.02
CA ASN A 132 7.00 25.31 10.85
C ASN A 132 6.51 24.64 9.56
N LEU A 133 6.70 23.33 9.41
CA LEU A 133 6.21 22.57 8.26
C LEU A 133 4.68 22.59 8.20
N VAL A 134 4.00 22.28 9.31
CA VAL A 134 2.53 22.32 9.37
C VAL A 134 2.01 23.72 9.02
N SER A 135 2.55 24.77 9.64
CA SER A 135 2.14 26.15 9.36
C SER A 135 2.42 26.58 7.91
N LEU A 136 3.48 26.07 7.30
CA LEU A 136 3.77 26.32 5.90
C LEU A 136 2.70 25.70 5.01
N PHE A 137 2.41 24.41 5.19
CA PHE A 137 1.43 23.68 4.38
C PHE A 137 0.00 24.18 4.57
N GLU A 138 -0.42 24.52 5.79
CA GLU A 138 -1.76 25.07 6.05
C GLU A 138 -2.03 26.41 5.32
N LYS A 139 -0.96 27.15 4.97
CA LYS A 139 -1.07 28.38 4.18
C LYS A 139 -1.10 28.11 2.67
N LEU A 140 -0.78 26.89 2.24
CA LEU A 140 -0.80 26.52 0.83
C LEU A 140 -2.22 26.14 0.41
N LEU A 141 -2.66 26.74 -0.68
CA LEU A 141 -3.73 26.23 -1.51
C LEU A 141 -3.09 25.59 -2.73
N PHE A 142 -3.61 24.44 -3.14
CA PHE A 142 -3.16 23.81 -4.39
C PHE A 142 -4.30 23.83 -5.40
N THR A 143 -3.90 23.99 -6.66
CA THR A 143 -4.81 23.91 -7.80
C THR A 143 -4.16 23.00 -8.83
N PHE A 144 -4.90 21.98 -9.26
CA PHE A 144 -4.51 21.11 -10.36
C PHE A 144 -5.52 21.24 -11.49
N SER A 145 -5.07 21.22 -12.73
CA SER A 145 -5.95 21.17 -13.89
C SER A 145 -5.89 19.77 -14.49
N ASN A 146 -7.03 19.16 -14.81
CA ASN A 146 -7.03 17.94 -15.62
C ASN A 146 -6.78 18.28 -17.10
N ASP A 147 -6.60 17.25 -17.94
CA ASP A 147 -6.38 17.39 -19.38
C ASP A 147 -7.57 18.06 -20.11
N GLU A 148 -8.74 18.14 -19.45
CA GLU A 148 -9.96 18.80 -19.95
C GLU A 148 -10.05 20.27 -19.52
N GLY A 149 -9.08 20.77 -18.73
CA GLY A 149 -9.02 22.15 -18.26
C GLY A 149 -9.88 22.46 -17.03
N GLU A 150 -10.44 21.45 -16.37
CA GLU A 150 -11.15 21.60 -15.11
C GLU A 150 -10.15 21.78 -13.96
N ASN A 151 -10.38 22.80 -13.13
CA ASN A 151 -9.53 23.09 -11.98
C ASN A 151 -10.07 22.41 -10.72
N PHE A 152 -9.20 21.65 -10.08
CA PHE A 152 -9.40 21.04 -8.77
C PHE A 152 -8.63 21.88 -7.76
N GLU A 153 -9.35 22.48 -6.82
CA GLU A 153 -8.77 23.21 -5.70
C GLU A 153 -8.77 22.32 -4.46
N GLY A 154 -7.77 22.50 -3.62
CA GLY A 154 -7.75 21.86 -2.33
C GLY A 154 -6.83 22.53 -1.33
N ASN A 155 -6.86 22.02 -0.12
CA ASN A 155 -6.17 22.59 1.01
C ASN A 155 -5.48 21.52 1.86
N PHE A 156 -4.59 21.98 2.74
CA PHE A 156 -4.01 21.15 3.78
C PHE A 156 -4.66 21.50 5.12
N SER A 157 -4.93 20.48 5.93
CA SER A 157 -5.43 20.63 7.29
C SER A 157 -4.63 19.75 8.23
N ARG A 158 -4.28 20.27 9.41
CA ARG A 158 -3.76 19.44 10.50
C ARG A 158 -4.79 18.40 10.95
N THR A 159 -4.30 17.27 11.45
CA THR A 159 -5.15 16.18 11.96
C THR A 159 -5.68 16.40 13.38
N PHE A 160 -5.20 17.42 14.08
CA PHE A 160 -5.58 17.77 15.44
C PHE A 160 -5.93 19.27 15.51
N ALA A 161 -7.02 19.64 16.17
CA ALA A 161 -7.28 21.05 16.48
C ALA A 161 -6.38 21.57 17.61
N GLU A 162 -6.38 22.88 17.84
CA GLU A 162 -5.64 23.47 18.97
C GLU A 162 -6.24 22.97 20.29
N GLY A 163 -5.42 22.28 21.10
CA GLY A 163 -5.85 21.64 22.34
C GLY A 163 -6.38 20.21 22.19
N GLU A 164 -6.45 19.67 20.98
CA GLU A 164 -6.70 18.23 20.76
C GLU A 164 -5.41 17.41 20.86
N GLU A 165 -5.57 16.12 21.16
CA GLU A 165 -4.46 15.17 21.18
C GLU A 165 -3.92 14.94 19.76
N ASN A 166 -2.60 15.00 19.61
CA ASN A 166 -1.96 14.63 18.36
C ASN A 166 -2.11 13.12 18.16
N ILE A 167 -2.83 12.73 17.10
CA ILE A 167 -3.01 11.31 16.74
C ILE A 167 -1.73 10.64 16.23
N GLY A 168 -0.67 11.42 15.98
CA GLY A 168 0.64 10.94 15.60
C GLY A 168 0.79 10.64 14.12
N LEU A 169 1.80 9.84 13.79
CA LEU A 169 2.07 9.41 12.42
C LEU A 169 1.32 8.12 12.06
N PRO A 170 0.77 8.02 10.83
CA PRO A 170 0.33 6.76 10.29
C PRO A 170 1.54 5.83 9.99
N PRO A 171 1.29 4.56 9.64
CA PRO A 171 2.33 3.67 9.14
C PRO A 171 2.93 4.20 7.84
N THR A 172 4.09 4.85 7.93
CA THR A 172 4.81 5.47 6.82
C THR A 172 6.32 5.29 6.96
N SER A 173 7.06 5.58 5.88
CA SER A 173 8.51 5.48 5.87
C SER A 173 9.16 6.50 6.81
N LEU A 174 8.50 7.65 7.05
CA LEU A 174 8.93 8.68 8.00
C LEU A 174 9.25 8.13 9.40
N ASN A 175 8.50 7.13 9.88
CA ASN A 175 8.78 6.50 11.18
C ASN A 175 10.21 5.91 11.24
N SER A 176 10.72 5.39 10.12
CA SER A 176 12.08 4.85 10.05
C SER A 176 13.14 5.95 10.18
N TYR A 177 12.89 7.13 9.62
CA TYR A 177 13.79 8.28 9.75
C TYR A 177 13.81 8.80 11.20
N LEU A 178 12.65 8.92 11.82
CA LEU A 178 12.50 9.43 13.18
C LEU A 178 13.02 8.46 14.25
N ASN A 179 13.05 7.16 13.95
CA ASN A 179 13.72 6.17 14.79
C ASN A 179 15.24 6.39 14.86
N ILE A 180 15.84 7.01 13.83
CA ILE A 180 17.27 7.32 13.78
C ILE A 180 17.53 8.71 14.38
N GLU A 181 16.75 9.72 13.98
CA GLU A 181 16.88 11.09 14.46
C GLU A 181 15.50 11.64 14.86
N LYS A 182 15.20 11.59 16.16
CA LYS A 182 13.90 12.03 16.70
C LYS A 182 13.65 13.52 16.56
N SER A 183 14.70 14.34 16.42
CA SER A 183 14.55 15.78 16.29
C SER A 183 14.35 16.22 14.83
N LEU A 184 14.42 15.28 13.88
CA LEU A 184 14.29 15.55 12.45
C LEU A 184 12.87 16.05 12.14
N PRO A 185 12.70 17.22 11.53
CA PRO A 185 11.37 17.70 11.14
C PRO A 185 10.74 16.75 10.12
N GLY A 186 9.48 16.39 10.33
CA GLY A 186 8.80 15.37 9.55
C GLY A 186 7.29 15.59 9.48
N ILE A 187 6.75 15.54 8.26
CA ILE A 187 5.30 15.45 8.04
C ILE A 187 4.98 14.30 7.09
N ALA A 188 3.89 13.59 7.39
CA ALA A 188 3.25 12.69 6.46
C ALA A 188 1.95 13.33 5.95
N ILE A 189 1.71 13.28 4.65
CA ILE A 189 0.55 13.85 3.99
C ILE A 189 -0.30 12.70 3.47
N GLY A 190 -1.58 12.69 3.81
CA GLY A 190 -2.54 11.69 3.33
C GLY A 190 -3.93 12.25 3.11
N ASP A 191 -4.76 11.50 2.39
CA ASP A 191 -6.17 11.82 2.12
C ASP A 191 -7.13 11.40 3.26
N PHE A 192 -6.58 11.15 4.45
CA PHE A 192 -7.31 10.65 5.61
C PHE A 192 -6.91 11.35 6.90
N LYS A 193 -7.89 11.61 7.78
CA LYS A 193 -7.64 12.16 9.11
C LYS A 193 -7.19 11.07 10.10
N ASN A 194 -8.01 10.04 10.28
CA ASN A 194 -7.79 8.99 11.28
C ASN A 194 -8.00 7.57 10.73
N THR A 195 -8.84 7.43 9.70
CA THR A 195 -9.15 6.16 9.04
C THR A 195 -8.88 6.31 7.55
N LEU A 196 -8.15 5.36 6.96
CA LEU A 196 -7.82 5.37 5.53
C LEU A 196 -9.08 5.51 4.67
N THR A 197 -9.01 6.38 3.67
CA THR A 197 -10.10 6.57 2.71
C THR A 197 -10.17 5.40 1.72
N ASN A 198 -9.03 4.74 1.45
CA ASN A 198 -8.98 3.52 0.65
C ASN A 198 -9.56 2.31 1.39
N LYS A 199 -10.76 1.88 0.96
CA LYS A 199 -11.46 0.71 1.53
C LYS A 199 -10.82 -0.64 1.20
N TYR A 200 -9.86 -0.67 0.28
CA TYR A 200 -9.19 -1.88 -0.21
C TYR A 200 -7.73 -1.99 0.24
N TYR A 201 -7.33 -1.23 1.26
CA TYR A 201 -6.01 -1.34 1.85
C TYR A 201 -5.91 -2.63 2.71
N PHE A 202 -4.87 -3.44 2.48
CA PHE A 202 -4.60 -4.71 3.19
C PHE A 202 -3.16 -4.75 3.71
#